data_AF-A0A9R0ARR0-F1
#
_entry.id   AF-A0A9R0ARR0-F1
#
_cell.length_a   1.000
_cell.length_b   1.000
_cell.length_c   1.000
_cell.angle_alpha   90.00
_cell.angle_beta   90.00
_cell.angle_gamma   90.00
#
_symmetry.space_group_name_H-M   'P 1'
#
loop_
_entity.id
_entity.type
_entity.pdbx_description
1 polymer ?
#
loop_
_entity_poly.entity_id
_entity_poly.type
_entity_poly.pdbx_seq_one_letter_code
_entity_poly.pdbx_strand_id
1 'polypeptide(L)'
;MGASQSKDKMQCNRYLNGKGPPPLTETDGQGPNNHKKNSVIKQGNQPDGGQLNWNIERRSLPGHSDCDTIQIVFHFDDGIQSDKHPHPGHSYKGTEFVAYLPQNTTGTKILRLLEQAFKHKLLFTVAANSSGEYCVMPADIPLKTLDSGGPGSLGYPDPTYLKSVMKSLKVKGIK
;
A
#
# COMPACT_ATOMS: atom_id res chain seq x y z
N MET A 1 28.64 13.83 -59.68
CA MET A 1 27.20 14.14 -59.56
C MET A 1 26.42 12.83 -59.42
N GLY A 2 25.49 12.76 -58.47
CA GLY A 2 24.61 11.60 -58.21
C GLY A 2 25.07 10.78 -57.00
N ALA A 3 24.54 11.02 -55.79
CA ALA A 3 23.28 10.48 -55.23
C ALA A 3 23.44 9.00 -54.81
N SER A 4 22.95 8.47 -53.70
CA SER A 4 22.28 8.94 -52.48
C SER A 4 21.86 7.66 -51.76
N GLN A 5 21.87 7.67 -50.43
CA GLN A 5 21.05 6.85 -49.52
C GLN A 5 21.34 5.33 -49.40
N SER A 6 22.04 4.99 -48.32
CA SER A 6 21.85 3.71 -47.64
C SER A 6 20.50 3.74 -46.90
N LYS A 7 19.60 2.82 -47.26
CA LYS A 7 18.39 2.50 -46.50
C LYS A 7 18.54 1.06 -46.03
N ASP A 8 19.01 0.86 -44.79
CA ASP A 8 18.91 -0.44 -44.13
C ASP A 8 17.45 -0.72 -43.77
N LYS A 9 16.81 -1.45 -44.67
CA LYS A 9 15.49 -2.06 -44.48
C LYS A 9 15.74 -3.39 -43.77
N MET A 10 15.68 -3.41 -42.44
CA MET A 10 15.72 -4.67 -41.68
C MET A 10 14.46 -5.48 -41.99
N GLN A 11 14.57 -6.40 -42.93
CA GLN A 11 13.54 -7.34 -43.31
C GLN A 11 13.61 -8.53 -42.33
N CYS A 12 12.58 -8.68 -41.50
CA CYS A 12 12.43 -9.80 -40.58
C CYS A 12 12.22 -11.10 -41.39
N ASN A 13 13.21 -12.00 -41.40
CA ASN A 13 13.04 -13.37 -41.89
C ASN A 13 12.32 -14.21 -40.83
N ARG A 14 10.99 -14.07 -40.77
CA ARG A 14 10.12 -14.90 -39.95
C ARG A 14 9.58 -16.05 -40.79
N TYR A 15 10.05 -17.26 -40.51
CA TYR A 15 9.55 -18.57 -40.96
C TYR A 15 9.85 -18.98 -42.42
N LEU A 16 10.91 -19.77 -42.63
CA LEU A 16 11.20 -20.43 -43.92
C LEU A 16 10.84 -21.93 -43.97
N ASN A 17 10.29 -22.54 -42.91
CA ASN A 17 10.08 -24.00 -42.87
C ASN A 17 8.62 -24.43 -42.64
N GLY A 18 7.66 -23.78 -43.30
CA GLY A 18 6.32 -24.36 -43.56
C GLY A 18 5.44 -24.71 -42.34
N LYS A 19 5.82 -24.32 -41.11
CA LYS A 19 4.97 -24.44 -39.92
C LYS A 19 4.50 -23.07 -39.50
N GLY A 20 3.23 -22.76 -39.80
CA GLY A 20 2.53 -21.62 -39.22
C GLY A 20 2.33 -21.81 -37.70
N PRO A 21 2.07 -20.73 -36.94
CA PRO A 21 1.72 -20.85 -35.53
C PRO A 21 0.47 -21.74 -35.37
N PRO A 22 0.40 -22.60 -34.33
CA PRO A 22 -0.74 -23.48 -34.13
C PRO A 22 -2.03 -22.69 -33.85
N PRO A 23 -3.23 -23.20 -34.26
CA PRO A 23 -4.49 -22.53 -34.01
C PRO A 23 -4.86 -22.54 -32.52
N LEU A 24 -5.48 -21.44 -32.05
CA LEU A 24 -6.12 -21.36 -30.75
C LEU A 24 -7.31 -22.32 -30.74
N THR A 25 -7.20 -23.42 -30.00
CA THR A 25 -8.33 -24.31 -29.71
C THR A 25 -9.01 -23.82 -28.43
N GLU A 26 -10.21 -23.27 -28.60
CA GLU A 26 -11.18 -23.06 -27.55
C GLU A 26 -11.59 -24.42 -26.99
N THR A 27 -11.47 -24.59 -25.67
CA THR A 27 -12.11 -25.69 -24.94
C THR A 27 -12.99 -25.07 -23.86
N ASP A 28 -14.28 -25.04 -24.16
CA ASP A 28 -15.35 -24.81 -23.20
C ASP A 28 -15.60 -26.06 -22.34
N GLY A 29 -15.85 -25.82 -21.05
CA GLY A 29 -16.63 -26.71 -20.18
C GLY A 29 -15.89 -27.28 -18.96
N GLN A 30 -15.99 -26.61 -17.80
CA GLN A 30 -16.71 -27.10 -16.61
C GLN A 30 -16.41 -26.30 -15.33
N GLY A 31 -17.47 -25.73 -14.74
CA GLY A 31 -17.62 -25.46 -13.31
C GLY A 31 -17.16 -24.09 -12.80
N PRO A 32 -17.98 -23.35 -12.02
CA PRO A 32 -17.50 -22.22 -11.25
C PRO A 32 -16.68 -22.76 -10.06
N ASN A 33 -15.42 -23.11 -10.32
CA ASN A 33 -14.47 -23.26 -9.25
C ASN A 33 -14.23 -21.87 -8.67
N ASN A 34 -15.00 -21.55 -7.63
CA ASN A 34 -14.61 -20.62 -6.59
C ASN A 34 -13.32 -21.18 -5.96
N HIS A 35 -12.21 -21.07 -6.68
CA HIS A 35 -10.92 -20.96 -6.07
C HIS A 35 -10.98 -19.65 -5.29
N LYS A 36 -11.45 -19.79 -4.04
CA LYS A 36 -11.04 -18.95 -2.93
C LYS A 36 -9.51 -18.96 -3.02
N LYS A 37 -8.96 -18.01 -3.78
CA LYS A 37 -7.54 -17.72 -3.81
C LYS A 37 -7.25 -17.52 -2.34
N ASN A 38 -6.64 -18.51 -1.70
CA ASN A 38 -6.04 -18.35 -0.39
C ASN A 38 -5.00 -17.27 -0.62
N SER A 39 -5.44 -16.03 -0.42
CA SER A 39 -4.63 -14.84 -0.65
C SER A 39 -3.63 -14.88 0.47
N VAL A 40 -2.48 -15.50 0.21
CA VAL A 40 -1.35 -15.46 1.13
C VAL A 40 -1.08 -13.99 1.39
N ILE A 41 -1.36 -13.56 2.62
CA ILE A 41 -1.09 -12.19 3.04
C ILE A 41 0.42 -12.05 3.00
N LYS A 42 0.92 -11.20 2.10
CA LYS A 42 2.35 -10.94 2.00
C LYS A 42 2.79 -10.23 3.28
N GLN A 43 3.90 -10.67 3.86
CA GLN A 43 4.52 -9.97 4.97
C GLN A 43 5.30 -8.76 4.43
N GLY A 44 5.13 -7.60 5.04
CA GLY A 44 5.92 -6.42 4.71
C GLY A 44 7.23 -6.33 5.48
N ASN A 45 7.82 -5.13 5.46
CA ASN A 45 9.11 -4.80 6.05
C ASN A 45 9.00 -3.65 7.07
N GLN A 46 7.85 -3.47 7.71
CA GLN A 46 7.76 -2.64 8.92
C GLN A 46 8.76 -3.15 9.98
N PRO A 47 9.49 -2.24 10.66
CA PRO A 47 10.38 -2.62 11.76
C PRO A 47 9.69 -3.38 12.89
N ASP A 48 10.46 -4.24 13.56
CA ASP A 48 10.03 -4.88 14.80
C ASP A 48 9.92 -3.89 15.96
N GLY A 49 9.24 -4.29 17.03
CA GLY A 49 9.08 -3.46 18.23
C GLY A 49 8.07 -2.32 18.11
N GLY A 50 7.50 -2.10 16.92
CA GLY A 50 6.45 -1.11 16.74
C GLY A 50 5.20 -1.38 17.58
N GLN A 51 4.62 -0.33 18.13
CA GLN A 51 3.40 -0.38 18.93
C GLN A 51 2.25 0.34 18.19
N LEU A 52 1.04 -0.19 18.34
CA LEU A 52 -0.19 0.42 17.84
C LEU A 52 -1.18 0.49 19.01
N ASN A 53 -1.55 1.71 19.39
CA ASN A 53 -2.58 1.99 20.39
C ASN A 53 -3.66 2.88 19.75
N TRP A 54 -4.87 2.86 20.29
CA TRP A 54 -5.91 3.77 19.85
C TRP A 54 -6.83 4.16 21.00
N ASN A 55 -7.44 5.33 20.89
CA ASN A 55 -8.44 5.84 21.82
C ASN A 55 -9.63 6.44 21.03
N ILE A 56 -10.67 6.81 21.77
CA ILE A 56 -11.79 7.59 21.24
C ILE A 56 -11.68 9.03 21.76
N GLU A 57 -11.69 9.98 20.84
CA GLU A 57 -11.83 11.40 21.12
C GLU A 57 -13.29 11.82 20.95
N ARG A 58 -13.86 12.49 21.96
CA ARG A 58 -15.24 13.02 21.94
C ARG A 58 -15.36 14.29 21.11
N ARG A 59 -15.08 14.17 19.82
CA ARG A 59 -15.21 15.22 18.81
C ARG A 59 -15.38 14.59 17.44
N SER A 60 -15.98 15.33 16.52
CA SER A 60 -16.16 14.89 15.14
C SER A 60 -15.03 15.35 14.22
N LEU A 61 -14.69 14.50 13.24
CA LEU A 61 -13.86 14.91 12.11
C LEU A 61 -14.68 15.74 11.12
N PRO A 62 -14.05 16.68 10.39
CA PRO A 62 -14.68 17.36 9.27
C PRO A 62 -15.26 16.36 8.25
N GLY A 63 -16.55 16.47 7.95
CA GLY A 63 -17.28 15.55 7.06
C GLY A 63 -17.91 14.33 7.75
N HIS A 64 -17.77 14.20 9.07
CA HIS A 64 -18.31 13.11 9.88
C HIS A 64 -18.92 13.64 11.20
N SER A 65 -19.84 14.60 11.10
CA SER A 65 -20.42 15.33 12.25
C SER A 65 -21.35 14.52 13.15
N ASP A 66 -21.68 13.29 12.77
CA ASP A 66 -22.61 12.39 13.44
C ASP A 66 -21.92 11.36 14.34
N CYS A 67 -20.58 11.40 14.43
CA CYS A 67 -19.81 10.47 15.23
C CYS A 67 -18.56 11.11 15.85
N ASP A 68 -18.03 10.42 16.86
CA ASP A 68 -16.75 10.72 17.51
C ASP A 68 -15.56 10.32 16.61
N THR A 69 -14.34 10.49 17.10
CA THR A 69 -13.10 10.21 16.35
C THR A 69 -12.30 9.09 17.01
N ILE A 70 -11.83 8.15 16.21
CA ILE A 70 -10.81 7.17 16.61
C ILE A 70 -9.45 7.79 16.30
N GLN A 71 -8.64 8.03 17.33
CA GLN A 71 -7.24 8.40 17.15
C GLN A 71 -6.38 7.15 17.34
N ILE A 72 -5.52 6.86 16.36
CA ILE A 72 -4.59 5.75 16.36
C ILE A 72 -3.19 6.33 16.51
N VAL A 73 -2.42 5.83 17.47
CA VAL A 73 -1.03 6.21 17.72
C VAL A 73 -0.14 5.02 17.41
N PHE A 74 0.80 5.23 16.50
CA PHE A 74 1.86 4.28 16.16
C PHE A 74 3.17 4.80 16.72
N HIS A 75 3.88 3.95 17.46
CA HIS A 75 5.17 4.29 18.04
C HIS A 75 6.24 3.31 17.60
N PHE A 76 7.37 3.82 17.16
CA PHE A 76 8.57 3.05 16.85
C PHE A 76 9.77 3.72 17.50
N ASP A 77 10.58 2.92 18.21
CA ASP A 77 11.87 3.38 18.72
C ASP A 77 12.94 3.39 17.62
N ASP A 78 14.04 4.10 17.89
CA ASP A 78 15.28 3.99 17.11
C ASP A 78 15.73 2.52 17.04
N GLY A 79 16.29 2.12 15.90
CA GLY A 79 16.70 0.73 15.72
C GLY A 79 17.69 0.53 14.60
N ILE A 80 17.93 -0.75 14.28
CA ILE A 80 18.86 -1.20 13.25
C ILE A 80 18.10 -1.84 12.10
N GLN A 81 18.48 -1.50 10.88
CA GLN A 81 17.88 -2.01 9.67
C GLN A 81 18.13 -3.51 9.51
N SER A 82 17.06 -4.27 9.30
CA SER A 82 17.11 -5.71 9.00
C SER A 82 17.50 -5.97 7.54
N ASP A 83 17.72 -7.23 7.19
CA ASP A 83 17.99 -7.67 5.80
C ASP A 83 16.85 -7.36 4.81
N LYS A 84 15.67 -6.96 5.31
CA LYS A 84 14.52 -6.55 4.49
C LYS A 84 14.47 -5.04 4.22
N HIS A 85 15.42 -4.27 4.76
CA HIS A 85 15.50 -2.83 4.63
C HIS A 85 16.59 -2.43 3.63
N PRO A 86 16.60 -1.16 3.15
CA PRO A 86 17.54 -0.72 2.11
C PRO A 86 19.02 -0.83 2.50
N HIS A 87 19.37 -0.63 3.77
CA HIS A 87 20.75 -0.66 4.25
C HIS A 87 20.87 -1.52 5.51
N PRO A 88 20.92 -2.87 5.38
CA PRO A 88 21.03 -3.76 6.53
C PRO A 88 22.21 -3.41 7.43
N GLY A 89 22.00 -3.44 8.75
CA GLY A 89 23.01 -3.09 9.75
C GLY A 89 23.16 -1.59 10.03
N HIS A 90 22.60 -0.70 9.21
CA HIS A 90 22.59 0.74 9.50
C HIS A 90 21.46 1.11 10.46
N SER A 91 21.65 2.16 11.25
CA SER A 91 20.58 2.69 12.10
C SER A 91 19.45 3.32 11.30
N TYR A 92 18.26 3.33 11.89
CA TYR A 92 17.17 4.20 11.48
C TYR A 92 16.61 4.93 12.72
N LYS A 93 15.98 6.08 12.48
CA LYS A 93 15.25 6.83 13.51
C LYS A 93 13.83 6.34 13.68
N GLY A 94 13.47 6.13 14.94
CA GLY A 94 12.11 5.87 15.39
C GLY A 94 11.19 7.04 15.07
N THR A 95 9.89 6.81 15.11
CA THR A 95 8.90 7.84 14.82
C THR A 95 7.59 7.54 15.54
N GLU A 96 6.92 8.61 15.96
CA GLU A 96 5.54 8.57 16.38
C GLU A 96 4.65 9.10 15.25
N PHE A 97 3.65 8.32 14.84
CA PHE A 97 2.63 8.73 13.89
C PHE A 97 1.25 8.67 14.53
N VAL A 98 0.45 9.69 14.26
CA VAL A 98 -0.97 9.69 14.60
C VAL A 98 -1.79 9.52 13.33
N ALA A 99 -2.89 8.79 13.40
CA ALA A 99 -3.88 8.69 12.33
C ALA A 99 -5.30 8.80 12.87
N TYR A 100 -6.21 9.35 12.07
CA TYR A 100 -7.60 9.57 12.47
C TYR A 100 -8.58 8.77 11.60
N LEU A 101 -9.61 8.22 12.23
CA LEU A 101 -10.78 7.62 11.58
C LEU A 101 -12.06 8.11 12.27
N PRO A 102 -13.19 8.24 11.56
CA PRO A 102 -14.46 8.49 12.21
C PRO A 102 -14.92 7.26 12.99
N GLN A 103 -15.48 7.43 14.19
CA GLN A 103 -16.05 6.35 15.00
C GLN A 103 -17.46 5.98 14.52
N ASN A 104 -17.54 5.52 13.26
CA ASN A 104 -18.73 4.91 12.69
C ASN A 104 -18.44 3.46 12.28
N THR A 105 -19.43 2.77 11.74
CA THR A 105 -19.32 1.36 11.32
C THR A 105 -18.15 1.14 10.35
N THR A 106 -17.95 2.05 9.39
CA THR A 106 -16.90 1.92 8.38
C THR A 106 -15.52 2.18 8.98
N GLY A 107 -15.37 3.25 9.78
CA GLY A 107 -14.09 3.57 10.43
C GLY A 107 -13.67 2.50 11.44
N THR A 108 -14.60 1.97 12.24
CA THR A 108 -14.33 0.86 13.16
C THR A 108 -13.87 -0.40 12.43
N LYS A 109 -14.47 -0.69 11.26
CA LYS A 109 -14.02 -1.79 10.41
C LYS A 109 -12.60 -1.55 9.89
N ILE A 110 -12.30 -0.35 9.42
CA ILE A 110 -10.96 0.01 8.92
C ILE A 110 -9.92 -0.12 10.03
N LEU A 111 -10.23 0.32 11.26
CA LEU A 111 -9.34 0.14 12.42
C LEU A 111 -8.91 -1.33 12.58
N ARG A 112 -9.85 -2.28 12.56
CA ARG A 112 -9.53 -3.72 12.68
C ARG A 112 -8.65 -4.23 11.54
N LEU A 113 -8.89 -3.75 10.33
CA LEU A 113 -8.05 -4.08 9.18
C LEU A 113 -6.65 -3.46 9.29
N LEU A 114 -6.51 -2.26 9.83
CA LEU A 114 -5.21 -1.64 10.10
C LEU A 114 -4.46 -2.41 11.20
N GLU A 115 -5.12 -2.83 12.28
CA GLU A 115 -4.52 -3.71 13.30
C GLU A 115 -3.97 -5.01 12.67
N GLN A 116 -4.72 -5.61 11.75
CA GLN A 116 -4.27 -6.79 11.01
C GLN A 116 -3.09 -6.48 10.07
N ALA A 117 -3.17 -5.38 9.31
CA ALA A 117 -2.10 -4.94 8.42
C ALA A 117 -0.80 -4.66 9.20
N PHE A 118 -0.91 -4.07 10.39
CA PHE A 118 0.21 -3.81 11.29
C PHE A 118 0.88 -5.11 11.74
N LYS A 119 0.10 -6.12 12.16
CA LYS A 119 0.61 -7.46 12.50
C LYS A 119 1.35 -8.13 11.34
N HIS A 120 0.91 -7.88 10.10
CA HIS A 120 1.57 -8.37 8.90
C HIS A 120 2.70 -7.46 8.39
N LYS A 121 3.09 -6.44 9.17
CA LYS A 121 4.19 -5.51 8.86
C LYS A 121 3.98 -4.67 7.60
N LEU A 122 2.73 -4.30 7.30
CA LEU A 122 2.34 -3.68 6.02
C LEU A 122 2.11 -2.15 6.08
N LEU A 123 2.07 -1.55 7.27
CA LEU A 123 1.71 -0.13 7.41
C LEU A 123 2.90 0.81 7.26
N PHE A 124 4.08 0.37 7.69
CA PHE A 124 5.29 1.20 7.68
C PHE A 124 6.45 0.48 7.01
N THR A 125 7.49 1.24 6.67
CA THR A 125 8.78 0.78 6.16
C THR A 125 9.87 1.69 6.70
N VAL A 126 11.14 1.32 6.53
CA VAL A 126 12.27 2.24 6.68
C VAL A 126 12.57 2.88 5.33
N ALA A 127 12.69 4.20 5.29
CA ALA A 127 13.02 4.97 4.09
C ALA A 127 13.82 6.22 4.44
N ALA A 128 14.59 6.75 3.47
CA ALA A 128 15.29 8.01 3.63
C ALA A 128 14.31 9.19 3.52
N ASN A 129 14.39 10.12 4.47
CA ASN A 129 13.68 11.39 4.41
C ASN A 129 14.37 12.37 3.43
N SER A 130 13.82 13.58 3.27
CA SER A 130 14.37 14.60 2.36
C SER A 130 15.80 15.03 2.68
N SER A 131 16.27 14.80 3.91
CA SER A 131 17.63 15.08 4.36
C SER A 131 18.57 13.88 4.23
N GLY A 132 18.07 12.72 3.76
CA GLY A 132 18.83 11.48 3.60
C GLY A 132 18.93 10.62 4.86
N GLU A 133 18.30 11.02 5.96
CA GLU A 133 18.26 10.20 7.18
C GLU A 133 17.20 9.11 7.06
N TYR A 134 17.55 7.88 7.45
CA TYR A 134 16.61 6.76 7.44
C TYR A 134 15.70 6.81 8.65
N CYS A 135 14.39 6.88 8.41
CA CYS A 135 13.36 6.92 9.43
C CYS A 135 12.28 5.87 9.14
N VAL A 136 11.47 5.56 10.15
CA VAL A 136 10.22 4.82 9.92
C VAL A 136 9.22 5.75 9.22
N MET A 137 8.62 5.30 8.12
CA MET A 137 7.66 6.08 7.33
C MET A 137 6.46 5.22 6.93
N PRO A 138 5.26 5.82 6.72
CA PRO A 138 4.13 5.11 6.15
C PRO A 138 4.48 4.48 4.81
N ALA A 139 4.03 3.26 4.59
CA ALA A 139 4.20 2.52 3.34
C ALA A 139 3.05 2.85 2.35
N ASP A 140 2.51 1.84 1.67
CA ASP A 140 1.52 2.04 0.59
C ASP A 140 0.06 2.18 1.08
N ILE A 141 -0.21 1.91 2.36
CA ILE A 141 -1.57 2.03 2.92
C ILE A 141 -1.74 3.47 3.43
N PRO A 142 -2.66 4.27 2.85
CA PRO A 142 -2.78 5.67 3.20
C PRO A 142 -3.35 5.84 4.61
N LEU A 143 -2.73 6.72 5.39
CA LEU A 143 -3.17 7.13 6.72
C LEU A 143 -3.55 8.61 6.69
N LYS A 144 -4.57 8.99 7.46
CA LYS A 144 -4.94 10.39 7.67
C LYS A 144 -4.22 10.94 8.89
N THR A 145 -3.05 11.54 8.68
CA THR A 145 -2.17 12.01 9.75
C THR A 145 -2.55 13.38 10.29
N LEU A 146 -3.42 14.11 9.59
CA LEU A 146 -4.05 15.33 10.08
C LEU A 146 -5.55 15.14 10.23
N ASP A 147 -6.15 15.86 11.16
CA ASP A 147 -7.59 15.87 11.39
C ASP A 147 -8.33 16.92 10.54
N SER A 148 -7.59 17.78 9.85
CA SER A 148 -8.08 18.93 9.09
C SER A 148 -7.15 19.25 7.91
N GLY A 149 -7.51 20.21 7.05
CA GLY A 149 -6.68 20.61 5.89
C GLY A 149 -6.90 19.82 4.61
N GLY A 150 -7.88 18.90 4.59
CA GLY A 150 -8.35 18.20 3.40
C GLY A 150 -7.35 17.18 2.81
N PRO A 151 -7.67 16.61 1.63
CA PRO A 151 -6.92 15.48 1.05
C PRO A 151 -5.46 15.81 0.74
N GLY A 152 -5.19 17.04 0.29
CA GLY A 152 -3.83 17.51 -0.06
C GLY A 152 -2.87 17.57 1.12
N SER A 153 -3.40 17.66 2.35
CA SER A 153 -2.62 17.69 3.58
C SER A 153 -2.66 16.34 4.32
N LEU A 154 -3.15 15.28 3.68
CA LEU A 154 -3.43 13.99 4.34
C LEU A 154 -4.43 14.12 5.50
N GLY A 155 -5.36 15.08 5.41
CA GLY A 155 -6.37 15.35 6.44
C GLY A 155 -7.81 15.30 5.96
N TYR A 156 -8.72 15.72 6.82
CA TYR A 156 -10.17 15.78 6.57
C TYR A 156 -10.62 17.23 6.24
N PRO A 157 -11.78 17.43 5.57
CA PRO A 157 -12.68 16.41 5.04
C PRO A 157 -12.09 15.70 3.81
N ASP A 158 -12.32 14.40 3.69
CA ASP A 158 -11.99 13.62 2.50
C ASP A 158 -13.04 12.53 2.28
N PRO A 159 -14.03 12.77 1.40
CA PRO A 159 -15.13 11.83 1.17
C PRO A 159 -14.69 10.53 0.48
N THR A 160 -13.47 10.47 -0.05
CA THR A 160 -12.95 9.32 -0.79
C THR A 160 -12.08 8.41 0.07
N TYR A 161 -11.52 8.93 1.18
CA TYR A 161 -10.49 8.27 1.97
C TYR A 161 -10.89 6.85 2.42
N LEU A 162 -12.05 6.70 3.07
CA LEU A 162 -12.47 5.40 3.62
C LEU A 162 -12.57 4.31 2.53
N LYS A 163 -13.00 4.69 1.32
CA LYS A 163 -13.05 3.77 0.17
C LYS A 163 -11.65 3.43 -0.33
N SER A 164 -10.78 4.43 -0.44
CA SER A 164 -9.40 4.27 -0.91
C SER A 164 -8.57 3.38 0.01
N VAL A 165 -8.61 3.61 1.33
CA VAL A 165 -7.85 2.80 2.29
C VAL A 165 -8.34 1.34 2.32
N MET A 166 -9.66 1.11 2.25
CA MET A 166 -10.21 -0.26 2.13
C MET A 166 -9.73 -0.96 0.86
N LYS A 167 -9.65 -0.23 -0.27
CA LYS A 167 -9.11 -0.78 -1.52
C LYS A 167 -7.64 -1.16 -1.38
N SER A 168 -6.81 -0.30 -0.79
CA SER A 168 -5.39 -0.57 -0.54
C SER A 168 -5.19 -1.80 0.36
N LEU A 169 -5.95 -1.89 1.46
CA LEU A 169 -5.93 -3.05 2.37
C LEU A 169 -6.30 -4.34 1.65
N LYS A 170 -7.37 -4.32 0.84
CA LYS A 170 -7.81 -5.48 0.05
C LYS A 170 -6.76 -5.94 -0.95
N VAL A 171 -6.07 -5.01 -1.62
CA VAL A 171 -4.95 -5.31 -2.55
C VAL A 171 -3.80 -6.00 -1.82
N LYS A 172 -3.53 -5.63 -0.56
CA LYS A 172 -2.54 -6.29 0.30
C LYS A 172 -3.03 -7.62 0.90
N GLY A 173 -4.26 -8.03 0.60
CA GLY A 173 -4.84 -9.29 1.06
C GLY A 173 -5.54 -9.22 2.42
N ILE A 174 -5.65 -8.02 3.02
CA ILE A 174 -6.35 -7.78 4.29
C ILE A 174 -7.84 -7.56 4.01
N LYS A 175 -8.72 -8.35 4.63
CA LYS A 175 -10.16 -8.40 4.29
C LYS A 175 -11.04 -8.62 5.49
#